data_AF-A0A661BN92-F1
#
_entry.id   AF-A0A661BN92-F1
#
_cell.length_a   1.000
_cell.length_b   1.000
_cell.length_c   1.000
_cell.angle_alpha   90.00
_cell.angle_beta   90.00
_cell.angle_gamma   90.00
#
_symmetry.space_group_name_H-M   'P 1'
#
loop_
_entity.id
_entity.type
_entity.pdbx_description
1 polymer ?
#
loop_
_entity_poly.entity_id
_entity_poly.type
_entity_poly.pdbx_seq_one_letter_code
_entity_poly.pdbx_strand_id
1 'polypeptide(L)'
;MNKSGRSKNMPKLLGTWMITAAWLAALGLLTFFFSGWMEKQHNPNQEIAGAVRQDGTHEVLLKQNRQGHYVATGAINRQQTRYLLDTGATTVAVPEALAR
;
A
#
# COMPACT_ATOMS: atom_id res chain seq x y z
N MET A 1 29.28 52.77 29.03
CA MET A 1 29.93 52.28 27.78
C MET A 1 29.74 50.77 27.70
N ASN A 2 29.57 50.26 26.48
CA ASN A 2 29.55 48.85 26.05
C ASN A 2 28.21 48.07 26.11
N LYS A 3 27.45 48.18 25.01
CA LYS A 3 26.58 47.09 24.52
C LYS A 3 27.41 46.27 23.53
N SER A 4 27.61 44.97 23.76
CA SER A 4 27.99 44.03 22.68
C SER A 4 28.04 42.60 23.22
N GLY A 5 27.31 41.70 22.56
CA GLY A 5 27.44 40.27 22.81
C GLY A 5 26.19 39.43 22.55
N ARG A 6 25.31 39.81 21.62
CA ARG A 6 24.19 38.95 21.19
C ARG A 6 24.53 38.23 19.88
N SER A 7 24.21 36.93 19.86
CA SER A 7 24.12 36.01 18.71
C SER A 7 25.40 35.27 18.28
N LYS A 8 25.61 34.07 18.86
CA LYS A 8 26.46 33.00 18.27
C LYS A 8 25.69 31.70 17.99
N ASN A 9 24.36 31.76 17.79
CA ASN A 9 23.53 30.55 17.66
C ASN A 9 22.91 30.36 16.27
N MET A 10 22.84 31.40 15.44
CA MET A 10 22.12 31.37 14.14
C MET A 10 22.56 30.25 13.17
N PRO A 11 23.87 29.95 12.97
CA PRO A 11 24.29 28.94 12.00
C PRO A 11 24.00 27.49 12.44
N LYS A 12 24.13 27.21 13.74
CA LYS A 12 23.88 25.87 14.30
C LYS A 12 22.40 25.50 14.21
N LEU A 13 21.50 26.45 14.50
CA LEU A 13 20.05 26.25 14.39
C LEU A 13 19.63 25.95 12.94
N LEU A 14 20.15 26.70 11.96
CA LEU A 14 19.86 26.46 10.54
C LEU A 14 20.35 25.07 10.09
N GLY A 15 21.58 24.68 10.47
CA GLY A 15 22.12 23.36 10.14
C GLY A 15 21.34 22.20 10.75
N THR A 16 20.92 22.32 12.03
CA THR A 16 20.08 21.31 12.68
C THR A 16 18.75 21.15 11.96
N TRP A 17 18.07 22.25 11.61
CA TRP A 17 16.80 22.19 10.88
C TRP A 17 16.93 21.55 9.50
N MET A 18 17.99 21.87 8.74
CA MET A 18 18.24 21.26 7.44
C MET A 18 18.46 19.75 7.54
N ILE A 19 19.25 19.30 8.53
CA ILE A 19 19.50 17.87 8.77
C ILE A 19 18.20 17.18 9.19
N THR A 20 17.43 17.77 10.11
CA THR A 20 16.13 17.22 10.52
C THR A 20 15.17 17.12 9.34
N ALA A 21 15.07 18.16 8.51
CA ALA A 21 14.22 18.14 7.32
C ALA A 21 14.67 17.08 6.30
N ALA A 22 15.98 16.93 6.09
CA ALA A 22 16.53 15.90 5.21
C ALA A 22 16.19 14.49 5.70
N TRP A 23 16.32 14.21 7.00
CA TRP A 23 15.92 12.92 7.57
C TRP A 23 14.42 12.66 7.48
N LEU A 24 13.59 13.67 7.74
CA LEU A 24 12.14 13.55 7.58
C LEU A 24 11.77 13.24 6.12
N ALA A 25 12.39 13.93 5.17
CA ALA A 25 12.18 13.69 3.75
C ALA A 25 12.65 12.27 3.35
N ALA A 26 13.83 11.84 3.82
CA ALA A 26 14.35 10.51 3.55
C ALA A 26 13.45 9.40 4.12
N LEU A 27 13.02 9.52 5.37
CA LEU A 27 12.10 8.57 6.00
C LEU A 27 10.73 8.56 5.33
N GLY A 28 10.21 9.74 4.95
CA GLY A 28 8.97 9.87 4.20
C GLY A 28 9.05 9.14 2.84
N LEU A 29 10.14 9.33 2.10
CA LEU A 29 10.37 8.67 0.82
C LEU A 29 10.49 7.15 0.98
N LEU A 30 11.26 6.69 1.97
CA LEU A 30 11.41 5.27 2.29
C LEU A 30 10.05 4.65 2.62
N THR A 31 9.27 5.29 3.48
CA THR A 31 7.93 4.82 3.88
C THR A 31 7.01 4.71 2.66
N PHE A 32 6.99 5.73 1.80
CA PHE A 32 6.20 5.71 0.57
C PHE A 32 6.60 4.56 -0.36
N PHE A 33 7.90 4.39 -0.61
CA PHE A 33 8.42 3.32 -1.45
C PHE A 33 8.07 1.93 -0.90
N PHE A 34 8.38 1.68 0.37
CA PHE A 34 8.13 0.39 1.00
C PHE A 34 6.63 0.08 1.12
N SER A 35 5.77 1.08 1.28
CA SER A 35 4.32 0.88 1.31
C SER A 35 3.81 0.26 0.00
N GLY A 36 4.23 0.81 -1.14
CA GLY A 36 3.85 0.26 -2.45
C GLY A 36 4.45 -1.14 -2.70
N TRP A 37 5.68 -1.38 -2.23
CA TRP A 37 6.31 -2.70 -2.34
C TRP A 37 5.59 -3.76 -1.50
N MET A 38 5.23 -3.44 -0.25
CA MET A 38 4.50 -4.35 0.63
C MET A 38 3.11 -4.67 0.10
N GLU A 39 2.41 -3.70 -0.49
CA GLU A 39 1.08 -3.92 -1.08
C GLU A 39 1.14 -4.93 -2.24
N LYS A 40 2.19 -4.89 -3.08
CA LYS A 40 2.41 -5.90 -4.14
C LYS A 40 2.73 -7.29 -3.58
N GLN A 41 3.39 -7.37 -2.42
CA GLN A 41 3.66 -8.64 -1.74
C GLN A 41 2.42 -9.22 -1.06
N HIS A 42 1.54 -8.35 -0.57
CA HIS A 42 0.29 -8.75 0.09
C HIS A 42 -0.78 -9.15 -0.92
N ASN A 43 -0.91 -8.42 -2.03
CA ASN A 43 -1.79 -8.75 -3.14
C ASN A 43 -0.97 -8.78 -4.45
N PRO A 44 -0.44 -9.96 -4.85
CA PRO A 44 0.27 -10.10 -6.12
C PRO A 44 -0.68 -10.18 -7.33
N ASN A 45 -2.00 -10.25 -7.13
CA ASN A 45 -3.02 -10.37 -8.18
C ASN A 45 -3.87 -9.09 -8.28
N GLN A 46 -3.21 -7.93 -8.34
CA GLN A 46 -3.87 -6.63 -8.52
C GLN A 46 -4.51 -6.51 -9.90
N GLU A 47 -3.93 -7.18 -10.89
CA GLU A 47 -4.51 -7.43 -12.19
C GLU A 47 -4.69 -8.94 -12.33
N ILE A 48 -5.95 -9.38 -12.49
CA ILE A 48 -6.25 -10.80 -12.62
C ILE A 48 -5.88 -11.23 -14.03
N ALA A 49 -4.91 -12.14 -14.13
CA ALA A 49 -4.60 -12.83 -15.38
C ALA A 49 -5.61 -13.96 -15.59
N GLY A 50 -6.06 -14.15 -16.82
CA GLY A 50 -7.05 -15.17 -17.13
C GLY A 50 -7.49 -15.15 -18.59
N ALA A 51 -8.28 -16.14 -18.97
CA ALA A 51 -8.86 -16.25 -20.29
C ALA A 51 -10.28 -16.80 -20.20
N VAL A 52 -11.12 -16.43 -21.17
CA VAL A 52 -12.40 -17.10 -21.40
C VAL A 52 -12.14 -18.18 -22.43
N ARG A 53 -12.40 -19.43 -22.06
CA ARG A 53 -12.26 -20.58 -22.95
C ARG A 53 -13.40 -20.59 -23.97
N GLN A 54 -13.23 -21.33 -25.07
CA GLN A 54 -14.22 -21.41 -26.16
C GLN A 54 -15.57 -21.97 -25.71
N ASP A 55 -15.60 -22.74 -24.62
CA ASP A 55 -16.80 -23.28 -23.98
C ASP A 55 -17.50 -22.28 -23.03
N GLY A 56 -16.98 -21.06 -22.91
CA GLY A 56 -17.50 -20.02 -22.00
C GLY A 56 -16.97 -20.11 -20.58
N THR A 57 -16.09 -21.07 -20.26
CA THR A 57 -15.49 -21.18 -18.93
C THR A 57 -14.50 -20.03 -18.69
N HIS A 58 -14.65 -19.33 -17.57
CA HIS A 58 -13.70 -18.31 -17.14
C HIS A 58 -12.60 -18.94 -16.29
N GLU A 59 -11.36 -18.82 -16.75
CA GLU A 59 -10.17 -19.25 -16.02
C GLU A 59 -9.47 -18.03 -15.41
N VAL A 60 -9.13 -18.12 -14.13
CA VAL A 60 -8.36 -17.10 -13.41
C VAL A 60 -7.09 -17.72 -12.85
N LEU A 61 -5.96 -17.04 -13.04
CA LEU A 61 -4.67 -17.46 -12.50
C LEU A 61 -4.29 -16.56 -11.33
N LEU A 62 -4.24 -17.14 -10.13
CA LEU A 62 -3.87 -16.44 -8.90
C LEU A 62 -2.53 -16.93 -8.39
N LYS A 63 -1.64 -15.98 -8.07
CA LYS A 63 -0.40 -16.19 -7.35
C LYS A 63 -0.67 -16.13 -5.84
N GLN A 64 -0.12 -17.07 -5.11
CA GLN A 64 -0.17 -17.05 -3.66
C GLN A 64 0.70 -15.88 -3.14
N ASN A 65 0.18 -15.14 -2.16
CA ASN A 65 0.94 -14.10 -1.48
C ASN A 65 1.91 -14.71 -0.44
N ARG A 66 2.77 -13.88 0.16
CA ARG A 66 3.75 -14.34 1.17
C ARG A 66 3.12 -14.94 2.45
N GLN A 67 1.85 -14.67 2.70
CA GLN A 67 1.10 -15.18 3.85
C GLN A 67 0.46 -16.54 3.57
N GLY A 68 0.58 -17.07 2.35
CA GLY A 68 -0.04 -18.32 1.95
C GLY A 68 -1.48 -18.17 1.45
N HIS A 69 -1.95 -16.94 1.22
CA HIS A 69 -3.32 -16.66 0.79
C HIS A 69 -3.38 -16.28 -0.69
N TYR A 70 -4.53 -16.52 -1.32
CA TYR A 70 -4.82 -16.04 -2.67
C TYR A 70 -5.73 -14.82 -2.55
N VAL A 71 -5.12 -13.65 -2.69
CA VAL A 71 -5.78 -12.35 -2.61
C VAL A 71 -5.82 -11.74 -4.00
N ALA A 72 -6.95 -11.15 -4.40
CA ALA A 72 -7.11 -10.57 -5.73
C ALA A 72 -7.89 -9.26 -5.69
N THR A 73 -7.62 -8.36 -6.63
CA THR A 73 -8.43 -7.15 -6.83
C THR A 73 -9.51 -7.40 -7.89
N GLY A 74 -10.73 -6.94 -7.64
CA GLY A 74 -11.76 -6.83 -8.67
C GLY A 74 -12.84 -5.84 -8.25
N ALA A 75 -14.09 -6.05 -8.66
CA ALA A 75 -15.18 -5.14 -8.33
C ALA A 75 -16.52 -5.85 -8.13
N ILE A 76 -17.27 -5.41 -7.12
CA ILE A 76 -18.68 -5.75 -6.93
C ILE A 76 -19.49 -4.49 -7.26
N ASN A 77 -20.45 -4.57 -8.17
CA ASN A 77 -21.30 -3.43 -8.55
C ASN A 77 -20.52 -2.14 -8.93
N ARG A 78 -19.36 -2.30 -9.59
CA ARG A 78 -18.39 -1.23 -9.95
C ARG A 78 -17.58 -0.64 -8.78
N GLN A 79 -17.74 -1.14 -7.56
CA GLN A 79 -16.91 -0.75 -6.42
C GLN A 79 -15.69 -1.67 -6.32
N GLN A 80 -14.49 -1.08 -6.41
CA GLN A 80 -13.25 -1.83 -6.29
C GLN A 80 -13.16 -2.52 -4.93
N THR A 81 -12.90 -3.82 -4.94
CA THR A 81 -12.87 -4.68 -3.76
C THR A 81 -11.69 -5.65 -3.82
N ARG A 82 -11.13 -5.98 -2.66
CA ARG A 82 -10.11 -7.01 -2.50
C ARG A 82 -10.78 -8.30 -2.02
N TYR A 83 -10.57 -9.37 -2.76
CA TYR A 83 -11.07 -10.70 -2.45
C TYR A 83 -10.01 -11.55 -1.77
N LEU A 84 -10.47 -12.46 -0.92
CA LEU A 84 -9.71 -13.59 -0.40
C LEU A 84 -10.39 -14.87 -0.89
N LEU A 85 -9.64 -15.78 -1.50
CA LEU A 85 -10.17 -17.09 -1.87
C LEU A 85 -10.30 -17.99 -0.64
N ASP A 86 -11.52 -18.42 -0.35
CA ASP A 86 -11.83 -19.40 0.68
C ASP A 86 -12.62 -20.55 0.06
N THR A 87 -11.95 -21.71 -0.12
CA THR A 87 -12.56 -22.91 -0.72
C THR A 87 -13.48 -23.65 0.24
N GLY A 88 -13.46 -23.32 1.54
CA GLY A 88 -14.35 -23.88 2.54
C GLY A 88 -15.69 -23.14 2.66
N ALA A 89 -15.79 -21.94 2.09
CA ALA A 89 -17.00 -21.14 2.12
C ALA A 89 -17.97 -21.53 0.98
N THR A 90 -19.25 -21.67 1.32
CA THR A 90 -20.34 -21.85 0.33
C THR A 90 -20.99 -20.52 -0.07
N THR A 91 -20.73 -19.46 0.69
CA THR A 91 -21.29 -18.12 0.49
C THR A 91 -20.19 -17.08 0.42
N VAL A 92 -20.46 -15.95 -0.25
CA VAL A 92 -19.57 -14.80 -0.26
C VAL A 92 -19.83 -13.94 0.97
N ALA A 93 -18.83 -13.79 1.85
CA ALA A 93 -18.88 -12.85 2.96
C ALA A 93 -18.41 -11.47 2.50
N VAL A 94 -19.24 -10.44 2.69
CA VAL A 94 -18.92 -9.05 2.36
C VAL A 94 -19.07 -8.15 3.60
N PRO A 95 -18.27 -7.08 3.74
CA PRO A 95 -18.47 -6.08 4.79
C PRO A 95 -19.82 -5.38 4.62
N GLU A 96 -20.45 -4.96 5.72
CA GLU A 96 -21.76 -4.28 5.68
C GLU A 96 -21.75 -3.05 4.76
N ALA A 97 -20.67 -2.27 4.76
CA ALA A 97 -20.52 -1.09 3.91
C ALA A 97 -20.55 -1.40 2.40
N LEU A 98 -20.26 -2.65 1.99
CA LEU A 98 -20.34 -3.10 0.59
C LEU A 98 -21.71 -3.73 0.25
N ALA A 99 -22.47 -4.14 1.27
CA ALA A 99 -23.75 -4.83 1.10
C ALA A 99 -24.96 -3.89 0.97
N ARG A 100 -24.76 -2.57 1.15
CA ARG A 100 -25.79 -1.53 1.03
C ARG A 100 -25.75 -0.90 -0.35
#